data_AF-A0A5R2ND41-F1
#
_entry.id   AF-A0A5R2ND41-F1
#
_cell.length_a   1.000
_cell.length_b   1.000
_cell.length_c   1.000
_cell.angle_alpha   90.00
_cell.angle_beta   90.00
_cell.angle_gamma   90.00
#
_symmetry.space_group_name_H-M   'P 1'
#
loop_
_entity.id
_entity.type
_entity.pdbx_description
1 polymer ?
#
loop_
_entity_poly.entity_id
_entity_poly.type
_entity_poly.pdbx_seq_one_letter_code
_entity_poly.pdbx_strand_id
1 'polypeptide(L)'
;MLRADPAALADDELLDRYQRAAFGYFLENVNPDNGLVADTSRPNSPCSIAVVGFALSCYPIGVERGWMARDAAARLTLAALRFFQTSTQGSGPDVTGHKGFYYHFLDMRTGLRVWRCELSMVDTALLIAGMLVAGAYFSGDNDDEAEIRQLAEALYRRVDWRWAQGSSPTLRQGWKARTGFLHYGWEGYNEATILYVLSMASPDRPTSDDSYEAWTATYQWENIYGHDVLYGGPLFMHQFSHAWIDFAGIRDAFMREKNSDYFENSRRSTYLHRDYARHNPYGFVGYGENLWGLSAGDGPGGFRASVERRRHRFSGYAARGAPFGPDDGTIAPWSYPASLPFAPDICLAAMRHLADRYPEVIDNFRLPSGFNPTLANRRNFGRNGWVSEGHYGLD
;
A
#
# COMPACT_ATOMS: atom_id res chain seq x y z
N MET A 1 -17.01 -7.06 -28.14
CA MET A 1 -17.76 -7.41 -26.92
C MET A 1 -18.28 -6.12 -26.32
N LEU A 2 -19.58 -6.03 -26.03
CA LEU A 2 -20.12 -4.90 -25.25
C LEU A 2 -19.41 -4.91 -23.88
N ARG A 3 -18.78 -3.79 -23.51
CA ARG A 3 -18.22 -3.63 -22.15
C ARG A 3 -19.38 -3.71 -21.18
N ALA A 4 -19.28 -4.58 -20.17
CA ALA A 4 -20.28 -4.63 -19.10
C ALA A 4 -20.24 -3.30 -18.34
N ASP A 5 -21.41 -2.72 -18.10
CA ASP A 5 -21.55 -1.51 -17.29
C ASP A 5 -21.39 -1.89 -15.80
N PRO A 6 -20.33 -1.45 -15.10
CA PRO A 6 -20.13 -1.81 -13.70
C PRO A 6 -21.28 -1.36 -12.80
N ALA A 7 -21.99 -0.27 -13.15
CA ALA A 7 -23.10 0.25 -12.36
C ALA A 7 -24.32 -0.69 -12.35
N ALA A 8 -24.46 -1.55 -13.37
CA ALA A 8 -25.59 -2.47 -13.53
C ALA A 8 -25.34 -3.88 -12.98
N LEU A 9 -24.12 -4.19 -12.51
CA LEU A 9 -23.77 -5.51 -11.99
C LEU A 9 -24.30 -5.72 -10.57
N ALA A 10 -24.54 -6.98 -10.20
CA ALA A 10 -24.71 -7.38 -8.79
C ALA A 10 -23.39 -7.17 -8.03
N ASP A 11 -23.46 -6.92 -6.71
CA ASP A 11 -22.27 -6.59 -5.90
C ASP A 11 -21.17 -7.66 -6.01
N ASP A 12 -21.51 -8.94 -5.89
CA ASP A 12 -20.51 -10.02 -5.97
C ASP A 12 -19.81 -10.07 -7.34
N GLU A 13 -20.56 -9.88 -8.43
CA GLU A 13 -19.98 -9.85 -9.78
C GLU A 13 -19.12 -8.60 -10.00
N LEU A 14 -19.57 -7.45 -9.47
CA LEU A 14 -18.83 -6.20 -9.52
C LEU A 14 -17.48 -6.36 -8.82
N LEU A 15 -17.50 -6.88 -7.59
CA LEU A 15 -16.31 -7.08 -6.78
C LEU A 15 -15.36 -8.10 -7.39
N ASP A 16 -15.86 -9.25 -7.89
CA ASP A 16 -15.02 -10.25 -8.57
C ASP A 16 -14.27 -9.64 -9.76
N ARG A 17 -14.93 -8.80 -10.57
CA ARG A 17 -14.29 -8.12 -11.71
C ARG A 17 -13.21 -7.12 -11.29
N TYR A 18 -13.47 -6.30 -10.27
CA TYR A 18 -12.46 -5.38 -9.73
C TYR A 18 -11.27 -6.15 -9.15
N GLN A 19 -11.51 -7.18 -8.34
CA GLN A 19 -10.45 -7.99 -7.74
C GLN A 19 -9.62 -8.71 -8.82
N ARG A 20 -10.27 -9.28 -9.84
CA ARG A 20 -9.57 -9.95 -10.95
C ARG A 20 -8.76 -8.97 -11.80
N ALA A 21 -9.28 -7.77 -12.05
CA ALA A 21 -8.55 -6.73 -12.80
C ALA A 21 -7.33 -6.21 -12.03
N ALA A 22 -7.45 -6.05 -10.71
CA ALA A 22 -6.34 -5.71 -9.81
C ALA A 22 -5.31 -6.86 -9.76
N PHE A 23 -5.74 -8.12 -9.61
CA PHE A 23 -4.84 -9.28 -9.65
C PHE A 23 -4.05 -9.36 -10.96
N GLY A 24 -4.71 -9.05 -12.09
CA GLY A 24 -4.07 -9.01 -13.41
C GLY A 24 -2.85 -8.09 -13.48
N TYR A 25 -2.80 -7.02 -12.68
CA TYR A 25 -1.65 -6.12 -12.61
C TYR A 25 -0.36 -6.90 -12.30
N PHE A 26 -0.39 -7.78 -11.30
CA PHE A 26 0.80 -8.52 -10.87
C PHE A 26 1.29 -9.46 -11.99
N LEU A 27 0.38 -10.10 -12.72
CA LEU A 27 0.74 -11.00 -13.81
C LEU A 27 1.30 -10.28 -15.04
N GLU A 28 0.80 -9.08 -15.32
CA GLU A 28 1.24 -8.25 -16.44
C GLU A 28 2.60 -7.59 -16.19
N ASN A 29 2.95 -7.36 -14.91
CA ASN A 29 4.11 -6.54 -14.52
C ASN A 29 5.20 -7.32 -13.76
N VAL A 30 5.08 -8.64 -13.64
CA VAL A 30 6.10 -9.52 -13.06
C VAL A 30 7.16 -9.90 -14.09
N ASN A 31 8.42 -9.90 -13.69
CA ASN A 31 9.49 -10.60 -14.40
C ASN A 31 9.48 -12.08 -13.98
N PRO A 32 9.12 -13.02 -14.87
CA PRO A 32 8.98 -14.43 -14.50
C PRO A 32 10.30 -15.11 -14.12
N ASP A 33 11.45 -14.55 -14.53
CA ASP A 33 12.77 -15.16 -14.29
C ASP A 33 13.24 -14.96 -12.84
N ASN A 34 12.84 -13.87 -12.19
CA ASN A 34 13.28 -13.50 -10.84
C ASN A 34 12.14 -13.10 -9.89
N GLY A 35 10.89 -13.14 -10.34
CA GLY A 35 9.69 -12.83 -9.56
C GLY A 35 9.57 -11.35 -9.13
N LEU A 36 10.43 -10.45 -9.61
CA LEU A 36 10.32 -9.02 -9.33
C LEU A 36 9.11 -8.41 -10.05
N VAL A 37 8.44 -7.46 -9.40
CA VAL A 37 7.22 -6.84 -9.92
C VAL A 37 7.40 -5.33 -10.02
N ALA A 38 7.07 -4.78 -11.19
CA ALA A 38 7.22 -3.35 -11.44
C ALA A 38 6.31 -2.51 -10.52
N ASP A 39 6.84 -1.38 -10.06
CA ASP A 39 6.15 -0.42 -9.18
C ASP A 39 4.89 0.18 -9.84
N THR A 40 4.97 0.38 -11.16
CA THR A 40 3.90 0.97 -11.97
C THR A 40 3.86 0.28 -13.32
N SER A 41 2.71 0.33 -13.98
CA SER A 41 2.55 -0.15 -15.36
C SER A 41 3.16 0.78 -16.41
N ARG A 42 3.87 1.84 -15.99
CA ARG A 42 4.52 2.77 -16.93
C ARG A 42 5.76 2.12 -17.55
N PRO A 43 6.09 2.45 -18.81
CA PRO A 43 7.29 1.93 -19.45
C PRO A 43 8.55 2.18 -18.61
N ASN A 44 9.40 1.16 -18.49
CA ASN A 44 10.68 1.20 -17.76
C ASN A 44 10.54 1.48 -16.25
N SER A 45 9.39 1.17 -15.64
CA SER A 45 9.24 1.24 -14.19
C SER A 45 10.15 0.21 -13.50
N PRO A 46 10.88 0.58 -12.43
CA PRO A 46 11.66 -0.38 -11.67
C PRO A 46 10.77 -1.29 -10.83
N CYS A 47 11.36 -2.32 -10.23
CA CYS A 47 10.72 -3.11 -9.20
C CYS A 47 10.53 -2.29 -7.94
N SER A 48 9.37 -2.39 -7.29
CA SER A 48 9.19 -2.02 -5.88
C SER A 48 9.13 -3.29 -5.04
N ILE A 49 9.96 -3.38 -3.99
CA ILE A 49 9.98 -4.58 -3.15
C ILE A 49 8.68 -4.74 -2.35
N ALA A 50 8.02 -3.65 -1.99
CA ALA A 50 6.71 -3.72 -1.33
C ALA A 50 5.66 -4.33 -2.26
N VAL A 51 5.66 -3.95 -3.55
CA VAL A 51 4.77 -4.53 -4.57
C VAL A 51 5.01 -6.03 -4.74
N VAL A 52 6.26 -6.51 -4.63
CA VAL A 52 6.53 -7.95 -4.61
C VAL A 52 5.88 -8.62 -3.39
N GLY A 53 5.92 -8.00 -2.22
CA GLY A 53 5.20 -8.50 -1.02
C GLY A 53 3.69 -8.63 -1.24
N PHE A 54 3.06 -7.61 -1.82
CA PHE A 54 1.64 -7.67 -2.19
C PHE A 54 1.37 -8.76 -3.24
N ALA A 55 2.22 -8.89 -4.27
CA ALA A 55 2.07 -9.92 -5.30
C ALA A 55 2.12 -11.34 -4.71
N LEU A 56 3.09 -11.61 -3.82
CA LEU A 56 3.22 -12.89 -3.12
C LEU A 56 2.01 -13.21 -2.24
N SER A 57 1.36 -12.19 -1.69
CA SER A 57 0.10 -12.33 -0.94
C SER A 57 -1.10 -12.55 -1.85
N CYS A 58 -1.08 -11.99 -3.06
CA CYS A 58 -2.16 -12.08 -4.03
C CYS A 58 -2.15 -13.38 -4.83
N TYR A 59 -1.01 -14.06 -5.01
CA TYR A 59 -0.98 -15.34 -5.71
C TYR A 59 -1.86 -16.42 -5.06
N PRO A 60 -1.82 -16.65 -3.73
CA PRO A 60 -2.81 -17.49 -3.04
C PRO A 60 -4.26 -17.14 -3.36
N ILE A 61 -4.61 -15.85 -3.37
CA ILE A 61 -5.96 -15.38 -3.71
C ILE A 61 -6.31 -15.78 -5.15
N GLY A 62 -5.39 -15.58 -6.10
CA GLY A 62 -5.56 -15.99 -7.48
C GLY A 62 -5.75 -17.50 -7.67
N VAL A 63 -5.11 -18.32 -6.83
CA VAL A 63 -5.30 -19.78 -6.82
C VAL A 63 -6.69 -20.14 -6.28
N GLU A 64 -7.07 -19.63 -5.11
CA GLU A 64 -8.37 -19.91 -4.49
C GLU A 64 -9.55 -19.42 -5.33
N ARG A 65 -9.35 -18.33 -6.09
CA ARG A 65 -10.35 -17.79 -7.02
C ARG A 65 -10.32 -18.46 -8.41
N GLY A 66 -9.39 -19.37 -8.66
CA GLY A 66 -9.24 -20.06 -9.95
C GLY A 66 -8.77 -19.16 -11.11
N TRP A 67 -8.17 -18.00 -10.81
CA TRP A 67 -7.58 -17.10 -11.81
C TRP A 67 -6.18 -17.52 -12.24
N MET A 68 -5.48 -18.30 -11.41
CA MET A 68 -4.15 -18.81 -11.64
C MET A 68 -4.04 -20.25 -11.13
N ALA A 69 -3.29 -21.10 -11.85
CA ALA A 69 -3.02 -22.46 -11.40
C ALA A 69 -2.01 -22.47 -10.24
N ARG A 70 -2.18 -23.36 -9.26
CA ARG A 70 -1.34 -23.44 -8.05
C ARG A 70 0.14 -23.64 -8.37
N ASP A 71 0.46 -24.45 -9.37
CA ASP A 71 1.82 -24.69 -9.84
C ASP A 71 2.45 -23.42 -10.46
N ALA A 72 1.67 -22.63 -11.20
CA ALA A 72 2.13 -21.37 -11.76
C ALA A 72 2.40 -20.34 -10.65
N ALA A 73 1.53 -20.28 -9.63
CA ALA A 73 1.73 -19.44 -8.46
C ALA A 73 3.00 -19.85 -7.69
N ALA A 74 3.18 -21.14 -7.41
CA ALA A 74 4.36 -21.67 -6.72
C ALA A 74 5.66 -21.34 -7.48
N ARG A 75 5.67 -21.45 -8.81
CA ARG A 75 6.83 -21.09 -9.65
C ARG A 75 7.22 -19.61 -9.53
N LEU A 76 6.26 -18.68 -9.61
CA LEU A 76 6.52 -17.25 -9.46
C LEU A 76 6.99 -16.91 -8.04
N THR A 77 6.37 -17.52 -7.03
CA THR A 77 6.81 -17.40 -5.64
C THR A 77 8.25 -17.88 -5.46
N LEU A 78 8.61 -19.06 -5.96
CA LEU A 78 9.98 -19.57 -5.89
C LEU A 78 10.98 -18.68 -6.63
N ALA A 79 10.63 -18.14 -7.80
CA ALA A 79 11.49 -17.22 -8.53
C ALA A 79 11.87 -16.00 -7.66
N ALA A 80 10.88 -15.37 -7.01
CA ALA A 80 11.10 -14.26 -6.09
C ALA A 80 11.93 -14.67 -4.86
N LEU A 81 11.53 -15.72 -4.15
CA LEU A 81 12.19 -16.16 -2.92
C LEU A 81 13.65 -16.55 -3.18
N ARG A 82 13.92 -17.33 -4.24
CA ARG A 82 15.29 -17.69 -4.64
C ARG A 82 16.11 -16.46 -4.99
N PHE A 83 15.55 -15.53 -5.78
CA PHE A 83 16.21 -14.26 -6.10
C PHE A 83 16.63 -13.51 -4.83
N PHE A 84 15.71 -13.24 -3.90
CA PHE A 84 16.02 -12.49 -2.69
C PHE A 84 17.01 -13.24 -1.78
N GLN A 85 16.90 -14.56 -1.70
CA GLN A 85 17.81 -15.39 -0.91
C GLN A 85 19.24 -15.29 -1.41
N THR A 86 19.46 -15.45 -2.72
CA THR A 86 20.79 -15.43 -3.34
C THR A 86 21.28 -14.04 -3.72
N SER A 87 20.45 -13.00 -3.58
CA SER A 87 20.79 -11.63 -3.95
C SER A 87 22.02 -11.09 -3.18
N THR A 88 22.77 -10.22 -3.84
CA THR A 88 23.96 -9.60 -3.26
C THR A 88 23.57 -8.68 -2.09
N GLN A 89 24.13 -8.98 -0.92
CA GLN A 89 24.05 -8.10 0.25
C GLN A 89 25.38 -7.40 0.51
N GLY A 90 25.34 -6.12 0.86
CA GLY A 90 26.55 -5.38 1.19
C GLY A 90 26.24 -3.93 1.57
N SER A 91 27.25 -3.19 2.03
CA SER A 91 27.08 -1.76 2.34
C SER A 91 27.29 -0.85 1.11
N GLY A 92 27.56 -1.43 -0.06
CA GLY A 92 27.84 -0.72 -1.30
C GLY A 92 26.59 -0.19 -2.02
N PRO A 93 26.77 0.62 -3.08
CA PRO A 93 25.67 1.12 -3.90
C PRO A 93 25.13 0.07 -4.88
N ASP A 94 25.96 -0.86 -5.36
CA ASP A 94 25.63 -1.83 -6.42
C ASP A 94 25.29 -3.20 -5.84
N VAL A 95 24.34 -3.23 -4.91
CA VAL A 95 23.84 -4.45 -4.24
C VAL A 95 22.32 -4.39 -4.12
N THR A 96 21.70 -5.52 -3.85
CA THR A 96 20.23 -5.64 -3.72
C THR A 96 19.76 -5.22 -2.32
N GLY A 97 20.60 -5.43 -1.30
CA GLY A 97 20.25 -5.05 0.06
C GLY A 97 21.43 -5.07 1.03
N HIS A 98 21.12 -4.84 2.31
CA HIS A 98 22.09 -4.83 3.39
C HIS A 98 21.43 -5.35 4.67
N LYS A 99 22.13 -6.20 5.43
CA LYS A 99 21.66 -6.69 6.74
C LYS A 99 20.29 -7.39 6.69
N GLY A 100 19.99 -8.03 5.55
CA GLY A 100 18.71 -8.71 5.32
C GLY A 100 17.58 -7.77 4.89
N PHE A 101 17.78 -6.45 4.94
CA PHE A 101 16.87 -5.48 4.33
C PHE A 101 17.18 -5.31 2.85
N TYR A 102 16.23 -4.71 2.12
CA TYR A 102 16.33 -4.47 0.69
C TYR A 102 16.10 -3.01 0.32
N TYR A 103 16.68 -2.58 -0.79
CA TYR A 103 16.46 -1.24 -1.32
C TYR A 103 15.03 -1.13 -1.86
N HIS A 104 14.37 0.00 -1.61
CA HIS A 104 12.98 0.28 -2.01
C HIS A 104 12.74 -0.11 -3.48
N PHE A 105 13.60 0.40 -4.37
CA PHE A 105 13.53 0.16 -5.79
C PHE A 105 14.75 -0.60 -6.31
N LEU A 106 14.47 -1.64 -7.11
CA LEU A 106 15.46 -2.48 -7.78
C LEU A 106 15.27 -2.44 -9.30
N ASP A 107 16.35 -2.59 -10.04
CA ASP A 107 16.27 -2.82 -11.49
C ASP A 107 15.60 -4.16 -11.77
N MET A 108 14.63 -4.18 -12.67
CA MET A 108 13.77 -5.34 -12.93
C MET A 108 14.54 -6.59 -13.40
N ARG A 109 15.73 -6.42 -14.00
CA ARG A 109 16.51 -7.53 -14.56
C ARG A 109 17.65 -7.94 -13.65
N THR A 110 18.44 -6.96 -13.23
CA THR A 110 19.67 -7.18 -12.46
C THR A 110 19.42 -7.30 -10.96
N GLY A 111 18.30 -6.75 -10.47
CA GLY A 111 18.00 -6.73 -9.04
C GLY A 111 18.88 -5.78 -8.23
N LEU A 112 19.64 -4.90 -8.90
CA LEU A 112 20.48 -3.89 -8.26
C LEU A 112 19.67 -2.65 -7.92
N ARG A 113 20.06 -1.96 -6.85
CA ARG A 113 19.46 -0.69 -6.43
C ARG A 113 19.37 0.33 -7.58
N VAL A 114 18.21 0.98 -7.72
CA VAL A 114 18.03 2.10 -8.65
C VAL A 114 17.70 3.42 -7.93
N TRP A 115 17.80 4.52 -8.67
CA TRP A 115 17.45 5.88 -8.23
C TRP A 115 18.11 6.36 -6.93
N ARG A 116 19.19 5.69 -6.50
CA ARG A 116 19.85 5.93 -5.22
C ARG A 116 18.85 5.89 -4.04
N CYS A 117 17.77 5.12 -4.16
CA CYS A 117 16.75 4.95 -3.11
C CYS A 117 17.34 4.39 -1.82
N GLU A 118 16.69 4.60 -0.69
CA GLU A 118 17.04 4.02 0.59
C GLU A 118 16.82 2.51 0.62
N LEU A 119 17.60 1.85 1.46
CA LEU A 119 17.23 0.60 2.09
C LEU A 119 16.00 0.93 2.95
N SER A 120 14.86 0.31 2.65
CA SER A 120 13.57 0.70 3.23
C SER A 120 13.10 -0.33 4.24
N MET A 121 12.91 0.10 5.48
CA MET A 121 12.51 -0.80 6.57
C MET A 121 11.05 -1.21 6.42
N VAL A 122 10.17 -0.25 6.09
CA VAL A 122 8.74 -0.55 5.91
C VAL A 122 8.50 -1.41 4.67
N ASP A 123 9.17 -1.13 3.55
CA ASP A 123 8.98 -1.93 2.32
C ASP A 123 9.59 -3.32 2.46
N THR A 124 10.68 -3.47 3.23
CA THR A 124 11.18 -4.79 3.61
C THR A 124 10.16 -5.53 4.47
N ALA A 125 9.50 -4.88 5.42
CA ALA A 125 8.45 -5.52 6.22
C ALA A 125 7.25 -5.97 5.37
N LEU A 126 6.81 -5.16 4.41
CA LEU A 126 5.75 -5.52 3.45
C LEU A 126 6.16 -6.70 2.55
N LEU A 127 7.41 -6.70 2.07
CA LEU A 127 7.98 -7.84 1.33
C LEU A 127 7.94 -9.12 2.16
N ILE A 128 8.47 -9.06 3.39
CA ILE A 128 8.52 -10.21 4.30
C ILE A 128 7.12 -10.71 4.66
N ALA A 129 6.15 -9.81 4.89
CA ALA A 129 4.76 -10.20 5.14
C ALA A 129 4.21 -11.06 4.00
N GLY A 130 4.45 -10.65 2.75
CA GLY A 130 4.08 -11.43 1.57
C GLY A 130 4.79 -12.77 1.44
N MET A 131 6.09 -12.82 1.75
CA MET A 131 6.85 -14.07 1.77
C MET A 131 6.30 -15.05 2.82
N LEU A 132 5.94 -14.55 4.01
CA LEU A 132 5.36 -15.34 5.08
C LEU A 132 3.95 -15.85 4.73
N VAL A 133 3.12 -15.03 4.07
CA VAL A 133 1.82 -15.50 3.53
C VAL A 133 2.02 -16.64 2.55
N ALA A 134 2.96 -16.51 1.62
CA ALA A 134 3.26 -17.57 0.67
C ALA A 134 3.76 -18.85 1.38
N GLY A 135 4.65 -18.71 2.37
CA GLY A 135 5.11 -19.81 3.22
C GLY A 135 3.97 -20.49 3.98
N ALA A 136 2.99 -19.73 4.49
CA ALA A 136 1.85 -20.30 5.19
C ALA A 136 0.86 -21.02 4.24
N TYR A 137 0.68 -20.52 3.02
CA TYR A 137 -0.30 -21.04 2.06
C TYR A 137 0.19 -22.27 1.27
N PHE A 138 1.47 -22.29 0.90
CA PHE A 138 2.08 -23.40 0.15
C PHE A 138 2.53 -24.52 1.11
N SER A 139 1.55 -25.30 1.58
CA SER A 139 1.71 -26.36 2.60
C SER A 139 1.74 -27.80 2.05
N GLY A 140 1.79 -28.00 0.74
CA GLY A 140 1.84 -29.31 0.10
C GLY A 140 3.11 -30.10 0.42
N ASP A 141 3.02 -31.43 0.28
CA ASP A 141 4.10 -32.39 0.48
C ASP A 141 4.91 -32.63 -0.81
N ASN A 142 5.29 -31.55 -1.48
CA ASN A 142 6.15 -31.57 -2.66
C ASN A 142 7.35 -30.64 -2.45
N ASP A 143 8.41 -30.88 -3.22
CA ASP A 143 9.70 -30.19 -3.05
C ASP A 143 9.58 -28.68 -3.24
N ASP A 144 8.79 -28.23 -4.22
CA ASP A 144 8.59 -26.80 -4.51
C ASP A 144 7.94 -26.08 -3.32
N GLU A 145 6.85 -26.61 -2.77
CA GLU A 145 6.16 -26.01 -1.63
C GLU A 145 6.97 -26.14 -0.34
N ALA A 146 7.71 -27.23 -0.15
CA ALA A 146 8.66 -27.37 0.95
C ALA A 146 9.76 -26.30 0.91
N GLU A 147 10.30 -26.02 -0.28
CA GLU A 147 11.30 -24.98 -0.47
C GLU A 147 10.72 -23.57 -0.24
N ILE A 148 9.49 -23.29 -0.67
CA ILE A 148 8.81 -22.00 -0.38
C ILE A 148 8.78 -21.74 1.14
N ARG A 149 8.37 -22.73 1.94
CA ARG A 149 8.31 -22.61 3.40
C ARG A 149 9.69 -22.32 4.00
N GLN A 150 10.70 -23.05 3.55
CA GLN A 150 12.07 -22.92 4.04
C GLN A 150 12.66 -21.55 3.70
N LEU A 151 12.48 -21.07 2.46
CA LEU A 151 13.01 -19.79 2.01
C LEU A 151 12.28 -18.61 2.67
N ALA A 152 10.96 -18.67 2.83
CA ALA A 152 10.20 -17.63 3.50
C ALA A 152 10.68 -17.42 4.95
N GLU A 153 10.83 -18.51 5.71
CA GLU A 153 11.35 -18.47 7.08
C GLU A 153 12.80 -17.98 7.12
N ALA A 154 13.66 -18.49 6.23
CA ALA A 154 15.07 -18.08 6.17
C ALA A 154 15.23 -16.59 5.87
N LEU A 155 14.41 -16.04 4.95
CA LEU A 155 14.41 -14.63 4.59
C LEU A 155 13.90 -13.75 5.74
N TYR A 156 12.85 -14.18 6.45
CA TYR A 156 12.38 -13.45 7.63
C TYR A 156 13.45 -13.40 8.74
N ARG A 157 14.08 -14.54 9.04
CA ARG A 157 15.16 -14.64 10.03
C ARG A 157 16.40 -13.83 9.69
N ARG A 158 16.67 -13.65 8.38
CA ARG A 158 17.84 -12.91 7.88
C ARG A 158 17.82 -11.43 8.26
N VAL A 159 16.64 -10.84 8.48
CA VAL A 159 16.49 -9.40 8.71
C VAL A 159 17.02 -9.01 10.09
N ASP A 160 18.02 -8.13 10.13
CA ASP A 160 18.64 -7.65 11.37
C ASP A 160 17.88 -6.43 11.92
N TRP A 161 16.68 -6.64 12.47
CA TRP A 161 15.84 -5.56 13.00
C TRP A 161 16.52 -4.77 14.12
N ARG A 162 17.33 -5.45 14.94
CA ARG A 162 18.16 -4.80 15.97
C ARG A 162 19.15 -3.80 15.37
N TRP A 163 19.77 -4.11 14.23
CA TRP A 163 20.63 -3.16 13.53
C TRP A 163 19.86 -1.93 13.03
N ALA A 164 18.66 -2.11 12.48
CA ALA A 164 17.83 -1.00 12.00
C ALA A 164 17.32 -0.08 13.13
N GLN A 165 17.15 -0.61 14.34
CA GLN A 165 16.87 0.18 15.54
C GLN A 165 18.15 0.87 16.05
N GLY A 166 19.26 0.15 16.16
CA GLY A 166 20.51 0.66 16.71
C GLY A 166 20.36 1.13 18.16
N SER A 167 20.77 2.36 18.45
CA SER A 167 20.57 3.01 19.75
C SER A 167 19.31 3.91 19.80
N SER A 168 18.50 3.90 18.74
CA SER A 168 17.24 4.65 18.69
C SER A 168 16.15 3.90 19.47
N PRO A 169 15.21 4.61 20.11
CA PRO A 169 14.06 3.94 20.71
C PRO A 169 13.14 3.34 19.64
N THR A 170 12.99 4.01 18.49
CA THR A 170 12.20 3.56 17.32
C THR A 170 13.08 2.98 16.21
N LEU A 171 12.48 2.15 15.34
CA LEU A 171 13.11 1.73 14.10
C LEU A 171 13.37 2.93 13.17
N ARG A 172 14.55 2.98 12.55
CA ARG A 172 14.87 4.00 11.54
C ARG A 172 14.05 3.81 10.28
N GLN A 173 13.71 4.91 9.59
CA GLN A 173 12.92 4.82 8.36
C GLN A 173 13.66 4.14 7.20
N GLY A 174 14.94 4.49 7.04
CA GLY A 174 15.74 4.03 5.93
C GLY A 174 17.23 4.17 6.16
N TRP A 175 18.03 3.58 5.27
CA TRP A 175 19.49 3.68 5.28
C TRP A 175 20.04 3.84 3.85
N LYS A 176 21.13 4.60 3.69
CA LYS A 176 21.82 4.77 2.41
C LYS A 176 23.31 4.49 2.55
N ALA A 177 23.86 3.72 1.62
CA ALA A 177 25.28 3.35 1.52
C ALA A 177 26.29 4.43 1.92
N ARG A 178 26.09 5.67 1.44
CA ARG A 178 27.03 6.77 1.68
C ARG A 178 26.78 7.56 2.95
N THR A 179 25.52 7.66 3.38
CA THR A 179 25.10 8.63 4.42
C THR A 179 24.59 7.97 5.68
N GLY A 180 24.50 6.64 5.73
CA GLY A 180 23.97 5.93 6.88
C GLY A 180 22.45 6.03 6.99
N PHE A 181 21.94 5.93 8.22
CA PHE A 181 20.52 6.02 8.51
C PHE A 181 19.95 7.40 8.20
N LEU A 182 18.69 7.43 7.75
CA LEU A 182 17.91 8.65 7.66
C LEU A 182 17.65 9.22 9.08
N HIS A 183 17.43 10.53 9.16
CA HIS A 183 17.30 11.22 10.44
C HIS A 183 16.07 10.77 11.25
N TYR A 184 14.98 10.44 10.57
CA TYR A 184 13.69 10.13 11.18
C TYR A 184 13.53 8.64 11.52
N GLY A 185 12.90 8.38 12.66
CA GLY A 185 12.37 7.07 13.03
C GLY A 185 10.93 6.89 12.57
N TRP A 186 10.43 5.66 12.70
CA TRP A 186 9.00 5.37 12.56
C TRP A 186 8.30 5.65 13.89
N GLU A 187 7.54 6.73 13.93
CA GLU A 187 6.72 7.19 15.06
C GLU A 187 5.25 7.15 14.65
N GLY A 188 4.40 6.48 15.44
CA GLY A 188 3.00 6.21 15.08
C GLY A 188 2.05 7.37 15.39
N TYR A 189 0.80 7.33 14.94
CA TYR A 189 0.19 6.27 14.15
C TYR A 189 0.44 6.47 12.65
N ASN A 190 0.79 5.40 11.95
CA ASN A 190 1.02 5.35 10.51
C ASN A 190 0.97 3.90 10.00
N GLU A 191 1.31 3.65 8.73
CA GLU A 191 1.26 2.35 8.07
C GLU A 191 2.20 1.29 8.65
N ALA A 192 3.15 1.67 9.52
CA ALA A 192 4.25 0.82 9.94
C ALA A 192 3.89 -0.16 11.08
N THR A 193 2.62 -0.40 11.39
CA THR A 193 2.24 -1.38 12.43
C THR A 193 2.80 -2.78 12.13
N ILE A 194 2.68 -3.25 10.87
CA ILE A 194 3.25 -4.54 10.44
C ILE A 194 4.77 -4.60 10.62
N LEU A 195 5.49 -3.49 10.44
CA LEU A 195 6.92 -3.40 10.66
C LEU A 195 7.27 -3.71 12.12
N TYR A 196 6.57 -3.10 13.07
CA TYR A 196 6.83 -3.35 14.49
C TYR A 196 6.41 -4.75 14.95
N VAL A 197 5.30 -5.28 14.43
CA VAL A 197 4.88 -6.66 14.74
C VAL A 197 5.93 -7.66 14.27
N LEU A 198 6.37 -7.56 13.01
CA LEU A 198 7.38 -8.46 12.46
C LEU A 198 8.76 -8.28 13.11
N SER A 199 9.14 -7.05 13.44
CA SER A 199 10.46 -6.79 14.03
C SER A 199 10.58 -7.33 15.44
N MET A 200 9.52 -7.23 16.25
CA MET A 200 9.49 -7.75 17.61
C MET A 200 9.32 -9.27 17.66
N ALA A 201 8.56 -9.83 16.73
CA ALA A 201 8.36 -11.28 16.64
C ALA A 201 9.57 -12.02 16.04
N SER A 202 10.58 -11.30 15.54
CA SER A 202 11.73 -11.92 14.90
C SER A 202 12.48 -12.83 15.88
N PRO A 203 12.76 -14.09 15.51
CA PRO A 203 13.36 -15.04 16.43
C PRO A 203 14.87 -14.82 16.65
N ASP A 204 15.56 -14.17 15.71
CA ASP A 204 17.03 -14.13 15.69
C ASP A 204 17.59 -12.75 16.04
N ARG A 205 17.00 -11.68 15.49
CA ARG A 205 17.50 -10.29 15.62
C ARG A 205 16.38 -9.28 15.91
N PRO A 206 15.54 -9.49 16.94
CA PRO A 206 14.40 -8.64 17.20
C PRO A 206 14.79 -7.23 17.65
N THR A 207 13.85 -6.29 17.53
CA THR A 207 13.94 -5.01 18.25
C THR A 207 13.83 -5.22 19.76
N SER A 208 14.20 -4.21 20.55
CA SER A 208 14.00 -4.27 22.00
C SER A 208 12.51 -4.15 22.39
N ASP A 209 12.16 -4.70 23.55
CA ASP A 209 10.77 -4.77 24.04
C ASP A 209 10.11 -3.38 24.19
N ASP A 210 10.89 -2.34 24.45
CA ASP A 210 10.45 -0.94 24.58
C ASP A 210 10.22 -0.25 23.22
N SER A 211 10.57 -0.89 22.10
CA SER A 211 10.43 -0.30 20.76
C SER A 211 8.97 0.00 20.38
N TYR A 212 8.03 -0.83 20.84
CA TYR A 212 6.61 -0.62 20.59
C TYR A 212 6.07 0.57 21.37
N GLU A 213 6.44 0.68 22.65
CA GLU A 213 6.06 1.82 23.48
C GLU A 213 6.55 3.12 22.85
N ALA A 214 7.81 3.15 22.41
CA ALA A 214 8.38 4.29 21.71
C ALA A 214 7.64 4.64 20.40
N TRP A 215 7.21 3.64 19.64
CA TRP A 215 6.42 3.87 18.43
C TRP A 215 5.03 4.43 18.73
N THR A 216 4.35 3.93 19.76
CA THR A 216 3.02 4.42 20.15
C THR A 216 3.04 5.79 20.83
N ALA A 217 4.21 6.30 21.24
CA ALA A 217 4.33 7.52 22.04
C ALA A 217 3.76 8.79 21.37
N THR A 218 3.66 8.81 20.05
CA THR A 218 3.17 9.93 19.24
C THR A 218 1.72 9.75 18.78
N TYR A 219 1.01 8.73 19.28
CA TYR A 219 -0.40 8.51 19.00
C TYR A 219 -1.25 9.74 19.36
N GLN A 220 -2.12 10.14 18.43
CA GLN A 220 -3.04 11.26 18.61
C GLN A 220 -4.48 10.75 18.49
N TRP A 221 -5.25 10.90 19.57
CA TRP A 221 -6.68 10.61 19.58
C TRP A 221 -7.45 11.91 19.38
N GLU A 222 -8.17 12.00 18.27
CA GLU A 222 -8.82 13.23 17.83
C GLU A 222 -10.33 13.01 17.69
N ASN A 223 -11.12 14.06 17.97
CA ASN A 223 -12.53 14.11 17.61
C ASN A 223 -12.70 15.00 16.37
N ILE A 224 -12.95 14.40 15.22
CA ILE A 224 -13.02 15.09 13.93
C ILE A 224 -14.38 14.80 13.28
N TYR A 225 -15.17 15.85 13.04
CA TYR A 225 -16.53 15.74 12.52
C TYR A 225 -17.43 14.76 13.32
N GLY A 226 -17.19 14.62 14.63
CA GLY A 226 -17.92 13.70 15.50
C GLY A 226 -17.39 12.27 15.52
N HIS A 227 -16.27 11.99 14.83
CA HIS A 227 -15.58 10.70 14.86
C HIS A 227 -14.40 10.76 15.83
N ASP A 228 -14.40 9.88 16.84
CA ASP A 228 -13.24 9.65 17.71
C ASP A 228 -12.29 8.63 17.06
N VAL A 229 -11.10 9.08 16.67
CA VAL A 229 -10.12 8.30 15.90
C VAL A 229 -8.69 8.44 16.43
N LEU A 230 -7.94 7.36 16.38
CA LEU A 230 -6.48 7.38 16.33
C LEU A 230 -6.09 7.89 14.94
N TYR A 231 -5.63 9.14 14.91
CA TYR A 231 -5.47 9.90 13.68
C TYR A 231 -4.29 9.40 12.83
N GLY A 232 -4.58 9.15 11.56
CA GLY A 232 -3.60 9.00 10.48
C GLY A 232 -4.24 9.62 9.23
N GLY A 233 -3.57 10.61 8.62
CA GLY A 233 -4.22 11.46 7.60
C GLY A 233 -4.61 10.72 6.31
N PRO A 234 -3.68 10.00 5.66
CA PRO A 234 -3.97 9.19 4.47
C PRO A 234 -4.65 7.84 4.80
N LEU A 235 -5.61 7.40 3.97
CA LEU A 235 -6.33 6.14 4.21
C LEU A 235 -5.43 4.89 4.19
N PHE A 236 -4.36 4.85 3.40
CA PHE A 236 -3.47 3.68 3.36
C PHE A 236 -2.88 3.30 4.72
N MET A 237 -2.71 4.29 5.62
CA MET A 237 -2.24 4.05 7.00
C MET A 237 -3.20 3.16 7.80
N HIS A 238 -4.49 3.15 7.43
CA HIS A 238 -5.57 2.36 8.04
C HIS A 238 -5.89 1.08 7.25
N GLN A 239 -5.12 0.78 6.20
CA GLN A 239 -5.41 -0.31 5.24
C GLN A 239 -4.24 -1.28 5.06
N PHE A 240 -3.01 -0.78 4.93
CA PHE A 240 -1.88 -1.61 4.52
C PHE A 240 -1.58 -2.71 5.53
N SER A 241 -1.37 -2.38 6.81
CA SER A 241 -1.12 -3.41 7.83
C SER A 241 -2.29 -4.38 7.99
N HIS A 242 -3.53 -3.91 7.77
CA HIS A 242 -4.75 -4.72 7.83
C HIS A 242 -4.87 -5.75 6.71
N ALA A 243 -4.09 -5.62 5.63
CA ALA A 243 -4.04 -6.63 4.57
C ALA A 243 -3.45 -7.97 5.07
N TRP A 244 -2.67 -7.96 6.16
CA TRP A 244 -2.03 -9.15 6.74
C TRP A 244 -2.48 -9.48 8.16
N ILE A 245 -2.90 -8.48 8.92
CA ILE A 245 -3.31 -8.66 10.32
C ILE A 245 -4.77 -8.30 10.46
N ASP A 246 -5.59 -9.27 10.87
CA ASP A 246 -6.94 -8.98 11.34
C ASP A 246 -6.85 -8.30 12.72
N PHE A 247 -7.06 -6.99 12.71
CA PHE A 247 -6.99 -6.19 13.92
C PHE A 247 -8.31 -6.12 14.71
N ALA A 248 -9.35 -6.85 14.32
CA ALA A 248 -10.61 -6.87 15.08
C ALA A 248 -10.36 -7.36 16.51
N GLY A 249 -10.73 -6.52 17.49
CA GLY A 249 -10.51 -6.80 18.91
C GLY A 249 -9.05 -6.73 19.39
N ILE A 250 -8.06 -6.46 18.51
CA ILE A 250 -6.67 -6.24 18.94
C ILE A 250 -6.55 -4.84 19.54
N ARG A 251 -6.12 -4.79 20.81
CA ARG A 251 -5.96 -3.54 21.57
C ARG A 251 -4.66 -3.55 22.35
N ASP A 252 -3.82 -2.55 22.08
CA ASP A 252 -2.67 -2.22 22.93
C ASP A 252 -3.10 -1.36 24.14
N ALA A 253 -2.14 -0.84 24.90
CA ALA A 253 -2.42 -0.01 26.06
C ALA A 253 -3.25 1.24 25.71
N PHE A 254 -2.88 1.96 24.65
CA PHE A 254 -3.54 3.19 24.24
C PHE A 254 -4.98 2.92 23.77
N MET A 255 -5.17 1.93 22.90
CA MET A 255 -6.49 1.60 22.35
C MET A 255 -7.45 1.05 23.42
N ARG A 256 -6.93 0.36 24.45
CA ARG A 256 -7.73 -0.02 25.64
C ARG A 256 -8.21 1.20 26.41
N GLU A 257 -7.37 2.21 26.61
CA GLU A 257 -7.75 3.46 27.28
C GLU A 257 -8.91 4.16 26.53
N LYS A 258 -8.87 4.13 25.19
CA LYS A 258 -9.92 4.73 24.34
C LYS A 258 -11.13 3.82 24.11
N ASN A 259 -11.14 2.63 24.70
CA ASN A 259 -12.15 1.59 24.48
C ASN A 259 -12.45 1.35 22.98
N SER A 260 -11.40 1.29 22.16
CA SER A 260 -11.48 1.04 20.72
C SER A 260 -10.49 -0.06 20.33
N ASP A 261 -10.61 -0.57 19.11
CA ASP A 261 -9.58 -1.36 18.44
C ASP A 261 -9.23 -0.73 17.09
N TYR A 262 -8.20 -1.27 16.43
CA TYR A 262 -7.72 -0.72 15.16
C TYR A 262 -8.65 -1.02 13.97
N PHE A 263 -9.52 -2.03 14.05
CA PHE A 263 -10.55 -2.28 13.02
C PHE A 263 -11.62 -1.20 13.07
N GLU A 264 -12.18 -0.95 14.26
CA GLU A 264 -13.17 0.11 14.47
C GLU A 264 -12.54 1.49 14.19
N ASN A 265 -11.25 1.69 14.47
CA ASN A 265 -10.54 2.90 14.08
C ASN A 265 -10.52 3.09 12.56
N SER A 266 -10.14 2.07 11.79
CA SER A 266 -10.13 2.13 10.32
C SER A 266 -11.53 2.40 9.75
N ARG A 267 -12.57 1.80 10.34
CA ARG A 267 -13.97 2.08 9.99
C ARG A 267 -14.31 3.55 10.20
N ARG A 268 -14.02 4.12 11.37
CA ARG A 268 -14.27 5.53 11.67
C ARG A 268 -13.45 6.47 10.79
N SER A 269 -12.19 6.17 10.54
CA SER A 269 -11.34 6.93 9.59
C SER A 269 -11.92 6.94 8.18
N THR A 270 -12.50 5.82 7.73
CA THR A 270 -13.18 5.75 6.43
C THR A 270 -14.40 6.68 6.38
N TYR A 271 -15.24 6.67 7.43
CA TYR A 271 -16.38 7.60 7.54
C TYR A 271 -15.94 9.06 7.67
N LEU A 272 -14.86 9.35 8.38
CA LEU A 272 -14.26 10.67 8.49
C LEU A 272 -13.86 11.20 7.11
N HIS A 273 -13.23 10.40 6.25
CA HIS A 273 -12.88 10.81 4.90
C HIS A 273 -14.10 11.15 4.04
N ARG A 274 -15.18 10.36 4.14
CA ARG A 274 -16.45 10.67 3.49
C ARG A 274 -17.03 11.99 3.99
N ASP A 275 -17.04 12.22 5.31
CA ASP A 275 -17.59 13.44 5.89
C ASP A 275 -16.72 14.67 5.60
N TYR A 276 -15.38 14.52 5.52
CA TYR A 276 -14.49 15.57 5.03
C TYR A 276 -14.84 15.99 3.59
N ALA A 277 -15.05 15.01 2.69
CA ALA A 277 -15.44 15.29 1.32
C ALA A 277 -16.81 15.96 1.23
N ARG A 278 -17.77 15.61 2.09
CA ARG A 278 -19.07 16.30 2.21
C ARG A 278 -18.93 17.76 2.64
N HIS A 279 -17.99 18.07 3.52
CA HIS A 279 -17.70 19.46 3.91
C HIS A 279 -16.98 20.23 2.81
N ASN A 280 -16.13 19.55 2.02
CA ASN A 280 -15.39 20.10 0.89
C ASN A 280 -14.78 21.49 1.18
N PRO A 281 -13.86 21.61 2.16
CA PRO A 281 -13.39 22.90 2.66
C PRO A 281 -12.70 23.77 1.60
N TYR A 282 -12.30 23.17 0.48
CA TYR A 282 -11.60 23.81 -0.63
C TYR A 282 -12.42 23.93 -1.92
N GLY A 283 -13.66 23.44 -1.94
CA GLY A 283 -14.53 23.52 -3.10
C GLY A 283 -14.01 22.75 -4.33
N PHE A 284 -13.35 21.61 -4.11
CA PHE A 284 -12.93 20.73 -5.20
C PHE A 284 -14.15 20.11 -5.89
N VAL A 285 -14.07 19.94 -7.21
CA VAL A 285 -15.19 19.42 -8.01
C VAL A 285 -15.44 17.96 -7.61
N GLY A 286 -16.72 17.62 -7.47
CA GLY A 286 -17.17 16.25 -7.25
C GLY A 286 -17.15 15.79 -5.78
N TYR A 287 -16.27 16.33 -4.93
CA TYR A 287 -16.18 15.97 -3.51
C TYR A 287 -17.56 15.97 -2.85
N GLY A 288 -17.91 14.87 -2.18
CA GLY A 288 -19.24 14.70 -1.60
C GLY A 288 -19.45 13.30 -1.02
N GLU A 289 -20.73 12.94 -0.86
CA GLU A 289 -21.13 11.68 -0.21
C GLU A 289 -20.55 10.43 -0.87
N ASN A 290 -20.45 10.41 -2.20
CA ASN A 290 -19.99 9.26 -2.98
C ASN A 290 -18.70 9.53 -3.77
N LEU A 291 -18.02 10.65 -3.51
CA LEU A 291 -16.73 10.96 -4.11
C LEU A 291 -15.81 11.52 -3.02
N TRP A 292 -15.01 10.63 -2.45
CA TRP A 292 -14.12 10.88 -1.32
C TRP A 292 -12.87 10.00 -1.47
N GLY A 293 -12.03 9.87 -0.45
CA GLY A 293 -10.89 8.94 -0.49
C GLY A 293 -9.59 9.65 -0.85
N LEU A 294 -8.85 10.01 0.19
CA LEU A 294 -7.52 10.61 0.09
C LEU A 294 -6.53 9.61 0.64
N SER A 295 -5.54 9.26 -0.18
CA SER A 295 -4.52 8.29 0.15
C SER A 295 -3.19 8.68 -0.51
N ALA A 296 -2.16 7.86 -0.31
CA ALA A 296 -1.00 7.90 -1.17
C ALA A 296 -1.39 7.54 -2.60
N GLY A 297 -0.73 8.16 -3.56
CA GLY A 297 -0.99 7.92 -4.98
C GLY A 297 -0.44 9.03 -5.85
N ASP A 298 -0.43 8.75 -7.15
CA ASP A 298 -0.02 9.66 -8.19
C ASP A 298 -0.91 10.91 -8.25
N GLY A 299 -0.41 11.94 -8.91
CA GLY A 299 -1.11 13.21 -9.01
C GLY A 299 -0.76 14.02 -10.25
N PRO A 300 -1.52 15.09 -10.51
CA PRO A 300 -1.41 15.89 -11.72
C PRO A 300 -0.10 16.67 -11.88
N GLY A 301 0.80 16.62 -10.89
CA GLY A 301 2.17 17.13 -11.00
C GLY A 301 2.41 18.43 -10.22
N GLY A 302 3.64 18.95 -10.25
CA GLY A 302 4.12 20.02 -9.37
C GLY A 302 3.81 21.46 -9.81
N PHE A 303 2.53 21.82 -9.94
CA PHE A 303 2.12 23.19 -10.31
C PHE A 303 1.21 23.84 -9.26
N ARG A 304 0.93 25.13 -9.44
CA ARG A 304 -0.02 25.87 -8.60
C ARG A 304 -1.14 26.44 -9.45
N ALA A 305 -2.38 26.30 -9.00
CA ALA A 305 -3.55 26.89 -9.64
C ALA A 305 -4.57 27.32 -8.60
N SER A 306 -5.47 28.23 -8.98
CA SER A 306 -6.55 28.67 -8.10
C SER A 306 -7.80 27.81 -8.25
N VAL A 307 -8.43 27.47 -7.13
CA VAL A 307 -9.74 26.80 -7.02
C VAL A 307 -10.53 27.62 -6.00
N GLU A 308 -11.77 28.01 -6.29
CA GLU A 308 -12.57 28.87 -5.40
C GLU A 308 -11.82 30.08 -4.82
N ARG A 309 -11.06 30.79 -5.69
CA ARG A 309 -10.22 31.96 -5.35
C ARG A 309 -9.08 31.68 -4.35
N ARG A 310 -8.84 30.43 -3.96
CA ARG A 310 -7.71 29.99 -3.13
C ARG A 310 -6.63 29.35 -4.00
N ARG A 311 -5.37 29.57 -3.66
CA ARG A 311 -4.22 29.03 -4.41
C ARG A 311 -3.84 27.67 -3.84
N HIS A 312 -3.91 26.64 -4.67
CA HIS A 312 -3.56 25.26 -4.31
C HIS A 312 -2.25 24.84 -4.99
N ARG A 313 -1.48 24.00 -4.29
CA ARG A 313 -0.34 23.27 -4.89
C ARG A 313 -0.83 21.88 -5.25
N PHE A 314 -0.82 21.60 -6.55
CA PHE A 314 -1.00 20.26 -7.07
C PHE A 314 0.35 19.54 -6.96
N SER A 315 0.30 18.27 -6.60
CA SER A 315 1.49 17.44 -6.45
C SER A 315 1.47 16.30 -7.47
N GLY A 316 2.66 15.72 -7.75
CA GLY A 316 2.73 14.39 -8.37
C GLY A 316 2.33 13.33 -7.34
N TYR A 317 3.16 12.30 -7.20
CA TYR A 317 3.01 11.34 -6.11
C TYR A 317 3.06 12.03 -4.74
N ALA A 318 2.04 11.81 -3.91
CA ALA A 318 1.93 12.39 -2.57
C ALA A 318 1.00 11.56 -1.68
N ALA A 319 1.33 11.49 -0.39
CA ALA A 319 0.46 10.95 0.66
C ALA A 319 -0.61 12.00 1.02
N ARG A 320 -1.76 11.98 0.31
CA ARG A 320 -2.89 12.88 0.56
C ARG A 320 -3.71 12.36 1.73
N GLY A 321 -4.25 13.26 2.54
CA GLY A 321 -4.94 12.87 3.76
C GLY A 321 -5.91 13.90 4.30
N ALA A 322 -6.93 13.44 5.00
CA ALA A 322 -7.96 14.28 5.60
C ALA A 322 -7.87 14.31 7.12
N PRO A 323 -8.28 15.41 7.80
CA PRO A 323 -8.54 16.73 7.23
C PRO A 323 -7.28 17.63 7.23
N PHE A 324 -6.21 17.21 7.92
CA PHE A 324 -5.01 18.04 8.15
C PHE A 324 -3.83 17.69 7.23
N GLY A 325 -4.00 16.67 6.37
CA GLY A 325 -2.99 16.28 5.38
C GLY A 325 -3.03 17.13 4.11
N PRO A 326 -2.12 16.88 3.15
CA PRO A 326 -2.19 17.48 1.83
C PRO A 326 -3.50 17.10 1.12
N ASP A 327 -4.21 18.10 0.61
CA ASP A 327 -5.36 17.93 -0.26
C ASP A 327 -5.26 18.89 -1.45
N ASP A 328 -5.20 18.31 -2.65
CA ASP A 328 -5.16 19.03 -3.93
C ASP A 328 -6.35 18.67 -4.85
N GLY A 329 -7.40 18.04 -4.30
CA GLY A 329 -8.58 17.63 -5.05
C GLY A 329 -8.43 16.31 -5.80
N THR A 330 -7.27 15.64 -5.66
CA THR A 330 -7.01 14.36 -6.31
C THR A 330 -7.51 13.21 -5.42
N ILE A 331 -8.44 12.43 -5.96
CA ILE A 331 -9.04 11.27 -5.31
C ILE A 331 -8.23 10.03 -5.65
N ALA A 332 -8.04 9.16 -4.66
CA ALA A 332 -7.43 7.84 -4.79
C ALA A 332 -8.55 6.77 -4.75
N PRO A 333 -9.14 6.40 -5.91
CA PRO A 333 -10.33 5.55 -5.95
C PRO A 333 -10.08 4.12 -5.47
N TRP A 334 -8.83 3.66 -5.53
CA TRP A 334 -8.41 2.37 -4.99
C TRP A 334 -8.63 2.24 -3.47
N SER A 335 -8.72 3.38 -2.76
CA SER A 335 -9.03 3.38 -1.33
C SER A 335 -10.44 2.87 -1.01
N TYR A 336 -11.37 2.84 -1.98
CA TYR A 336 -12.72 2.28 -1.76
C TYR A 336 -12.69 0.75 -1.59
N PRO A 337 -12.18 -0.04 -2.56
CA PRO A 337 -12.11 -1.49 -2.37
C PRO A 337 -11.22 -1.87 -1.18
N ALA A 338 -10.14 -1.13 -0.92
CA ALA A 338 -9.29 -1.35 0.27
C ALA A 338 -10.01 -1.08 1.61
N SER A 339 -11.11 -0.30 1.60
CA SER A 339 -11.91 0.00 2.79
C SER A 339 -13.19 -0.83 2.93
N LEU A 340 -13.50 -1.69 1.96
CA LEU A 340 -14.69 -2.56 1.98
C LEU A 340 -14.82 -3.39 3.27
N PRO A 341 -13.74 -3.99 3.83
CA PRO A 341 -13.84 -4.74 5.08
C PRO A 341 -14.34 -3.91 6.27
N PHE A 342 -14.16 -2.59 6.24
CA PHE A 342 -14.49 -1.71 7.37
C PHE A 342 -15.83 -1.01 7.20
N ALA A 343 -16.17 -0.59 5.98
CA ALA A 343 -17.34 0.24 5.71
C ALA A 343 -17.97 -0.09 4.34
N PRO A 344 -18.55 -1.30 4.18
CA PRO A 344 -18.99 -1.80 2.87
C PRO A 344 -20.01 -0.90 2.19
N ASP A 345 -21.01 -0.41 2.92
CA ASP A 345 -22.12 0.37 2.36
C ASP A 345 -21.64 1.64 1.63
N ILE A 346 -20.75 2.42 2.25
CA ILE A 346 -20.25 3.68 1.67
C ILE A 346 -19.21 3.44 0.57
N CYS A 347 -18.47 2.32 0.65
CA CYS A 347 -17.47 1.96 -0.35
C CYS A 347 -18.15 1.46 -1.63
N LEU A 348 -19.15 0.58 -1.51
CA LEU A 348 -19.95 0.13 -2.65
C LEU A 348 -20.69 1.28 -3.32
N ALA A 349 -21.27 2.20 -2.53
CA ALA A 349 -21.92 3.40 -3.07
C ALA A 349 -20.92 4.28 -3.85
N ALA A 350 -19.72 4.51 -3.31
CA ALA A 350 -18.67 5.27 -4.00
C ALA A 350 -18.17 4.59 -5.28
N MET A 351 -17.97 3.26 -5.26
CA MET A 351 -17.58 2.48 -6.44
C MET A 351 -18.64 2.55 -7.54
N ARG A 352 -19.93 2.40 -7.19
CA ARG A 352 -21.04 2.53 -8.16
C ARG A 352 -21.17 3.96 -8.69
N HIS A 353 -20.98 4.96 -7.83
CA HIS A 353 -20.97 6.35 -8.26
C HIS A 353 -19.82 6.65 -9.23
N LEU A 354 -18.62 6.12 -8.98
CA LEU A 354 -17.49 6.25 -9.89
C LEU A 354 -17.82 5.63 -11.25
N ALA A 355 -18.42 4.45 -11.28
CA ALA A 355 -18.84 3.78 -12.52
C ALA A 355 -19.90 4.55 -13.31
N ASP A 356 -20.90 5.13 -12.64
CA ASP A 356 -21.99 5.88 -13.29
C ASP A 356 -21.54 7.28 -13.77
N ARG A 357 -20.79 8.00 -12.93
CA ARG A 357 -20.49 9.42 -13.14
C ARG A 357 -19.15 9.70 -13.79
N TYR A 358 -18.21 8.77 -13.65
CA TYR A 358 -16.85 8.88 -14.16
C TYR A 358 -16.38 7.57 -14.83
N PRO A 359 -17.17 6.96 -15.74
CA PRO A 359 -16.81 5.67 -16.36
C PRO A 359 -15.47 5.70 -17.09
N GLU A 360 -15.01 6.87 -17.55
CA GLU A 360 -13.70 7.06 -18.18
C GLU A 360 -12.52 6.86 -17.24
N VAL A 361 -12.73 6.96 -15.92
CA VAL A 361 -11.68 6.79 -14.91
C VAL A 361 -11.35 5.30 -14.74
N ILE A 362 -12.29 4.41 -15.07
CA ILE A 362 -12.16 2.96 -14.87
C ILE A 362 -11.73 2.30 -16.18
N ASP A 363 -10.52 1.75 -16.23
CA ASP A 363 -10.03 0.99 -17.38
C ASP A 363 -10.28 -0.51 -17.19
N ASN A 364 -11.37 -1.02 -17.77
CA ASN A 364 -11.76 -2.45 -17.69
C ASN A 364 -11.74 -3.00 -16.24
N PHE A 365 -12.43 -2.32 -15.32
CA PHE A 365 -12.46 -2.61 -13.88
C PHE A 365 -11.13 -2.40 -13.15
N ARG A 366 -10.12 -1.80 -13.78
CA ARG A 366 -8.91 -1.36 -13.09
C ARG A 366 -9.06 0.11 -12.67
N LEU A 367 -8.78 0.37 -11.40
CA LEU A 367 -8.82 1.71 -10.83
C LEU A 367 -7.45 2.38 -10.98
N PRO A 368 -7.39 3.68 -11.33
CA PRO A 368 -6.14 4.41 -11.41
C PRO A 368 -5.66 4.75 -10.00
N SER A 369 -4.36 5.03 -9.88
CA SER A 369 -3.76 5.53 -8.63
C SER A 369 -4.43 6.81 -8.13
N GLY A 370 -4.80 7.70 -9.05
CA GLY A 370 -5.61 8.86 -8.74
C GLY A 370 -6.27 9.52 -9.95
N PHE A 371 -7.28 10.34 -9.68
CA PHE A 371 -7.90 11.22 -10.66
C PHE A 371 -8.37 12.54 -10.00
N ASN A 372 -8.49 13.60 -10.80
CA ASN A 372 -8.83 14.93 -10.32
C ASN A 372 -9.79 15.64 -11.30
N PRO A 373 -11.12 15.62 -11.03
CA PRO A 373 -12.11 16.27 -11.89
C PRO A 373 -12.09 17.80 -11.77
N THR A 374 -11.45 18.39 -10.75
CA THR A 374 -11.31 19.86 -10.62
C THR A 374 -10.52 20.48 -11.76
N LEU A 375 -9.66 19.67 -12.39
CA LEU A 375 -8.84 20.09 -13.52
C LEU A 375 -9.57 20.00 -14.86
N ALA A 376 -10.84 19.57 -14.88
CA ALA A 376 -11.63 19.49 -16.10
C ALA A 376 -11.67 20.82 -16.85
N ASN A 377 -11.43 20.77 -18.16
CA ASN A 377 -11.41 21.91 -19.08
C ASN A 377 -10.39 23.01 -18.73
N ARG A 378 -9.45 22.75 -17.82
CA ARG A 378 -8.33 23.67 -17.57
C ARG A 378 -7.28 23.53 -18.66
N ARG A 379 -6.44 24.56 -18.80
CA ARG A 379 -5.29 24.54 -19.71
C ARG A 379 -4.42 23.30 -19.42
N ASN A 380 -4.14 22.51 -20.47
CA ASN A 380 -3.39 21.24 -20.45
C ASN A 380 -4.17 20.02 -19.92
N PHE A 381 -5.46 20.14 -19.62
CA PHE A 381 -6.29 19.02 -19.16
C PHE A 381 -7.52 18.84 -20.06
N GLY A 382 -7.97 17.60 -20.18
CA GLY A 382 -9.13 17.25 -21.01
C GLY A 382 -10.46 17.63 -20.37
N ARG A 383 -11.56 17.25 -21.02
CA ARG A 383 -12.92 17.46 -20.51
C ARG A 383 -13.18 16.75 -19.18
N ASN A 384 -12.45 15.68 -18.91
CA ASN A 384 -12.63 14.82 -17.74
C ASN A 384 -11.60 15.11 -16.63
N GLY A 385 -10.80 16.16 -16.78
CA GLY A 385 -9.77 16.54 -15.83
C GLY A 385 -8.47 15.75 -16.00
N TRP A 386 -7.92 15.28 -14.88
CA TRP A 386 -6.70 14.47 -14.85
C TRP A 386 -7.01 13.07 -14.33
N VAL A 387 -6.41 12.05 -14.95
CA VAL A 387 -6.43 10.64 -14.53
C VAL A 387 -4.99 10.15 -14.63
N SER A 388 -4.52 9.36 -13.66
CA SER A 388 -3.17 8.81 -13.71
C SER A 388 -2.95 7.97 -14.98
N GLU A 389 -1.84 8.20 -15.67
CA GLU A 389 -1.50 7.50 -16.93
C GLU A 389 -1.08 6.04 -16.74
N GLY A 390 -0.89 5.58 -15.49
CA GLY A 390 -0.49 4.22 -15.18
C GLY A 390 -1.17 3.69 -13.92
N HIS A 391 -1.11 2.38 -13.76
CA HIS A 391 -1.54 1.68 -12.55
C HIS A 391 -0.33 1.44 -11.66
N TYR A 392 -0.53 1.40 -10.35
CA TYR A 392 0.53 1.29 -9.35
C TYR A 392 0.31 0.00 -8.57
N GLY A 393 1.38 -0.72 -8.24
CA GLY A 393 1.23 -2.04 -7.63
C GLY A 393 0.82 -2.05 -6.16
N LEU A 394 0.89 -0.89 -5.49
CA LEU A 394 0.44 -0.70 -4.11
C LEU A 394 -1.00 -0.18 -3.99
N ASP A 395 -1.59 0.21 -5.12
CA ASP A 395 -2.91 0.82 -5.25
C ASP A 395 -3.87 -0.21 -5.89
#